data_AF-A0A2I0FJZ4-F1
#
_entry.id   AF-A0A2I0FJZ4-F1
#
_cell.length_a   1.000
_cell.length_b   1.000
_cell.length_c   1.000
_cell.angle_alpha   90.00
_cell.angle_beta   90.00
_cell.angle_gamma   90.00
#
_symmetry.space_group_name_H-M   'P 1'
#
loop_
_entity.id
_entity.type
_entity.pdbx_description
1 polymer ?
#
loop_
_entity_poly.entity_id
_entity_poly.type
_entity_poly.pdbx_seq_one_letter_code
_entity_poly.pdbx_strand_id
1 'polypeptide(L)'
;MVVTGDYQCNVCDSITRIRVQLGWLENYPVRIKCGNCNISIFGNVYLDQQNGGYSINLKNVTTFKEAKNPDYLIEVSGELLTEKIRPYIEELDTLFSPFFKNGIFSMGESIGEFKQRTNRFLDKIENEWPTIKRINELWFNGNHNYLPKEIHRLLDKTQFPADNELELLRGV
;
A
#
# COMPACT_ATOMS: atom_id res chain seq x y z
N MET A 1 -5.79 9.36 -11.67
CA MET A 1 -4.88 10.27 -12.41
C MET A 1 -3.46 9.80 -12.19
N VAL A 2 -2.53 9.97 -13.13
CA VAL A 2 -1.11 9.70 -12.88
C VAL A 2 -0.35 11.01 -12.85
N VAL A 3 0.39 11.25 -11.78
CA VAL A 3 1.33 12.37 -11.67
C VAL A 3 2.74 11.82 -11.72
N THR A 4 3.61 12.48 -12.48
CA THR A 4 4.97 12.01 -12.72
C THR A 4 5.96 13.05 -12.22
N GLY A 5 6.96 12.60 -11.47
CA GLY A 5 8.07 13.44 -11.06
C GLY A 5 9.39 12.68 -11.17
N ASP A 6 10.45 13.40 -11.51
CA ASP A 6 11.79 12.87 -11.53
C ASP A 6 12.51 13.25 -10.23
N TYR A 7 13.20 12.28 -9.66
CA TYR A 7 13.80 12.39 -8.34
C TYR A 7 15.24 11.91 -8.39
N GLN A 8 16.17 12.77 -8.01
CA GLN A 8 17.58 12.44 -7.90
C GLN A 8 17.86 11.82 -6.54
N CYS A 9 18.57 10.69 -6.51
CA CYS A 9 19.02 10.07 -5.27
C CYS A 9 20.10 10.92 -4.60
N ASN A 10 19.94 11.23 -3.31
CA ASN A 10 20.91 12.03 -2.55
C ASN A 10 22.24 11.31 -2.23
N VAL A 11 22.41 10.06 -2.66
CA VAL A 11 23.60 9.22 -2.35
C VAL A 11 24.42 8.90 -3.60
N CYS A 12 23.77 8.52 -4.70
CA CYS A 12 24.44 8.07 -5.92
C CYS A 12 24.05 8.86 -7.17
N ASP A 13 23.29 9.94 -7.00
CA ASP A 13 22.86 10.88 -8.04
C ASP A 13 22.03 10.28 -9.20
N SER A 14 21.70 8.98 -9.15
CA SER A 14 20.82 8.34 -10.13
C SER A 14 19.43 8.98 -10.08
N ILE A 15 18.82 9.17 -11.25
CA ILE A 15 17.50 9.77 -11.42
C ILE A 15 16.47 8.66 -11.57
N THR A 16 15.46 8.67 -10.71
CA THR A 16 14.31 7.77 -10.80
C THR A 16 13.06 8.58 -11.13
N ARG A 17 12.40 8.20 -12.22
CA ARG A 17 11.06 8.66 -12.53
C ARG A 17 10.05 7.88 -11.70
N ILE A 18 9.26 8.61 -10.92
CA ILE A 18 8.23 8.04 -10.06
C ILE A 18 6.87 8.47 -10.63
N ARG A 19 6.12 7.49 -11.13
CA ARG A 19 4.75 7.65 -11.63
C ARG A 19 3.79 7.27 -10.51
N VAL A 20 3.15 8.25 -9.90
CA VAL A 20 2.21 8.05 -8.80
C VAL A 20 0.79 8.01 -9.36
N GLN A 21 0.11 6.89 -9.18
CA GLN A 21 -1.32 6.77 -9.43
C GLN A 21 -2.09 7.36 -8.24
N LEU A 22 -2.68 8.53 -8.46
CA LEU A 22 -3.66 9.12 -7.55
C LEU A 22 -5.00 8.40 -7.75
N GLY A 23 -5.53 7.84 -6.66
CA GLY A 23 -6.79 7.11 -6.62
C GLY A 23 -7.72 7.63 -5.52
N TRP A 24 -8.16 6.80 -4.59
CA TRP A 24 -9.20 7.13 -3.60
C TRP A 24 -8.71 7.21 -2.15
N LEU A 25 -7.44 6.95 -1.87
CA LEU A 25 -6.84 7.18 -0.55
C LEU A 25 -6.35 8.62 -0.41
N GLU A 26 -6.70 9.25 0.70
CA GLU A 26 -6.22 10.60 1.06
C GLU A 26 -4.75 10.62 1.49
N ASN A 27 -4.25 9.51 2.03
CA ASN A 27 -2.86 9.40 2.47
C ASN A 27 -2.39 7.94 2.36
N TYR A 28 -1.20 7.71 1.80
CA TYR A 28 -0.57 6.39 1.83
C TYR A 28 0.96 6.49 1.78
N PRO A 29 1.66 5.54 2.42
CA PRO A 29 3.11 5.53 2.43
C PRO A 29 3.67 5.04 1.09
N VAL A 30 4.80 5.64 0.69
CA VAL A 30 5.65 5.16 -0.40
C VAL A 30 6.93 4.61 0.21
N ARG A 31 7.31 3.39 -0.17
CA ARG A 31 8.51 2.69 0.30
C ARG A 31 9.15 1.95 -0.86
N ILE A 32 10.19 2.54 -1.44
CA ILE A 32 10.89 1.99 -2.61
C ILE A 32 12.40 1.98 -2.37
N LYS A 33 13.15 1.33 -3.25
CA LYS A 33 14.62 1.33 -3.23
C LYS A 33 15.13 2.12 -4.43
N CYS A 34 16.23 2.86 -4.26
CA CYS A 34 16.97 3.41 -5.38
C CYS A 34 17.43 2.27 -6.29
N GLY A 35 17.21 2.39 -7.61
CA GLY A 35 17.53 1.33 -8.57
C GLY A 35 19.03 1.05 -8.74
N ASN A 36 19.89 1.99 -8.30
CA ASN A 36 21.34 1.86 -8.38
C ASN A 36 21.95 1.44 -7.03
N CYS A 37 21.90 2.31 -6.02
CA CYS A 37 22.58 2.07 -4.73
C CYS A 37 21.73 1.36 -3.66
N ASN A 38 20.47 1.04 -3.95
CA ASN A 38 19.54 0.36 -3.04
C ASN A 38 19.24 1.09 -1.70
N ILE A 39 19.57 2.37 -1.56
CA ILE A 39 19.12 3.18 -0.43
C ILE A 39 17.59 3.26 -0.43
N SER A 40 16.97 3.23 0.76
CA SER A 40 15.52 3.38 0.89
C SER A 40 15.10 4.79 0.49
N ILE A 41 14.15 4.92 -0.43
CA ILE A 41 13.43 6.15 -0.74
C ILE A 41 12.03 5.97 -0.16
N PHE A 42 11.64 6.85 0.76
CA PHE A 42 10.41 6.67 1.52
C PHE A 42 9.74 7.98 1.85
N GLY A 43 8.43 7.94 2.01
CA GLY A 43 7.63 9.12 2.30
C GLY A 43 6.16 8.83 2.21
N ASN A 44 5.36 9.85 1.95
CA ASN A 44 3.92 9.74 1.84
C ASN A 44 3.41 10.53 0.63
N VAL A 45 2.33 10.02 0.05
CA VAL A 45 1.49 10.74 -0.91
C VAL A 45 0.24 11.19 -0.17
N TYR A 46 -0.12 12.45 -0.33
CA TYR A 46 -1.34 13.03 0.20
C TYR A 46 -2.21 13.53 -0.94
N LEU A 47 -3.53 13.33 -0.82
CA LEU A 47 -4.54 13.75 -1.78
C LEU A 47 -5.68 14.45 -1.01
N ASP A 48 -5.94 15.70 -1.37
CA ASP A 48 -7.11 16.44 -0.94
C ASP A 48 -8.23 16.20 -1.96
N GLN A 49 -9.17 15.31 -1.61
CA GLN A 49 -10.28 14.97 -2.50
C GLN A 49 -11.32 16.07 -2.63
N GLN A 50 -11.39 17.02 -1.68
CA GLN A 50 -12.37 18.10 -1.73
C GLN A 50 -11.91 19.21 -2.67
N ASN A 51 -10.62 19.59 -2.61
CA ASN A 51 -10.07 20.69 -3.39
C ASN A 51 -9.23 20.24 -4.60
N GLY A 52 -9.01 18.93 -4.77
CA GLY A 52 -8.24 18.35 -5.88
C GLY A 52 -6.72 18.54 -5.76
N GLY A 53 -6.22 18.91 -4.58
CA GLY A 53 -4.79 19.09 -4.32
C GLY A 53 -4.07 17.77 -4.04
N TYR A 54 -2.75 17.71 -4.27
CA TYR A 54 -1.94 16.58 -3.86
C TYR A 54 -0.54 17.04 -3.42
N SER A 55 0.12 16.24 -2.60
CA SER A 55 1.55 16.43 -2.29
C SER A 55 2.27 15.09 -2.21
N ILE A 56 3.52 15.08 -2.66
CA ILE A 56 4.39 13.89 -2.65
C ILE A 56 5.65 14.28 -1.87
N ASN A 57 5.79 13.72 -0.68
CA ASN A 57 6.85 14.09 0.25
C ASN A 57 7.78 12.90 0.45
N LEU A 58 8.88 12.84 -0.30
CA LEU A 58 9.87 11.75 -0.25
C LEU A 58 11.14 12.17 0.48
N LYS A 59 11.81 11.20 1.09
CA LYS A 59 13.11 11.30 1.76
C LYS A 59 14.17 10.56 0.96
N ASN A 60 15.43 10.95 1.16
CA ASN A 60 16.62 10.45 0.46
C ASN A 60 16.66 10.72 -1.06
N VAL A 61 15.79 11.62 -1.51
CA VAL A 61 15.76 12.13 -2.88
C VAL A 61 15.48 13.63 -2.88
N THR A 62 15.83 14.27 -3.99
CA THR A 62 15.51 15.67 -4.29
C THR A 62 14.80 15.73 -5.64
N THR A 63 13.83 16.62 -5.80
CA THR A 63 13.13 16.81 -7.09
C THR A 63 14.13 17.27 -8.15
N PHE A 64 14.17 16.53 -9.26
CA PHE A 64 15.00 16.83 -10.42
C PHE A 64 14.13 17.47 -11.50
N LYS A 65 14.54 18.65 -12.00
CA LYS A 65 13.74 19.46 -12.95
C LYS A 65 14.37 19.59 -14.34
N GLU A 66 15.59 19.10 -14.53
CA GLU A 66 16.24 19.22 -15.83
C GLU A 66 15.67 18.21 -16.82
N ALA A 67 15.63 18.58 -18.09
CA ALA A 67 15.16 17.71 -19.16
C ALA A 67 16.24 16.66 -19.49
N LYS A 68 16.26 15.57 -18.72
CA LYS A 68 17.10 14.39 -18.94
C LYS A 68 16.26 13.13 -18.83
N ASN A 69 16.58 12.11 -19.62
CA ASN A 69 15.99 10.78 -19.43
C ASN A 69 16.40 10.22 -18.05
N PRO A 70 15.43 9.70 -17.28
CA PRO A 70 15.73 9.07 -15.98
C PRO A 70 16.50 7.77 -16.20
N ASP A 71 17.24 7.33 -15.18
CA ASP A 71 17.95 6.05 -15.23
C ASP A 71 16.99 4.89 -14.91
N TYR A 72 16.00 5.15 -14.05
CA TYR A 72 15.02 4.16 -13.59
C TYR A 72 13.60 4.69 -13.62
N LEU A 73 12.64 3.77 -13.68
CA LEU A 73 11.22 4.02 -13.56
C LEU A 73 10.60 3.16 -12.46
N ILE A 74 9.65 3.73 -11.74
CA ILE A 74 8.74 2.98 -10.88
C ILE A 74 7.32 3.56 -10.94
N GLU A 75 6.32 2.68 -10.87
CA GLU A 75 4.93 3.04 -10.64
C GLU A 75 4.59 2.83 -9.16
N VAL A 76 3.81 3.74 -8.58
CA VAL A 76 3.39 3.65 -7.18
C VAL A 76 1.91 3.94 -7.06
N SER A 77 1.22 3.13 -6.26
CA SER A 77 -0.20 3.30 -5.92
C SER A 77 -0.43 2.78 -4.50
N GLY A 78 -1.34 3.41 -3.77
CA GLY A 78 -1.81 2.88 -2.48
C GLY A 78 -2.86 1.77 -2.61
N GLU A 79 -3.44 1.58 -3.80
CA GLU A 79 -4.64 0.75 -3.99
C GLU A 79 -4.47 -0.30 -5.08
N LEU A 80 -3.58 -0.04 -6.04
CA LEU A 80 -3.40 -0.87 -7.21
C LEU A 80 -2.05 -1.56 -7.20
N LEU A 81 -2.01 -2.75 -7.79
CA LEU A 81 -0.75 -3.42 -8.05
C LEU A 81 0.03 -2.64 -9.11
N THR A 82 1.32 -2.48 -8.86
CA THR A 82 2.22 -1.68 -9.69
C THR A 82 3.49 -2.47 -10.00
N GLU A 83 4.12 -2.13 -11.13
CA GLU A 83 5.42 -2.71 -11.48
C GLU A 83 6.50 -2.24 -10.50
N LYS A 84 7.42 -3.15 -10.17
CA LYS A 84 8.60 -2.83 -9.39
C LYS A 84 9.55 -1.93 -10.18
N ILE A 85 10.47 -1.28 -9.47
CA ILE A 85 11.49 -0.43 -10.08
C ILE A 85 12.29 -1.19 -11.15
N ARG A 86 12.53 -0.54 -12.29
CA ARG A 86 13.25 -1.09 -13.43
C ARG A 86 14.02 -0.01 -14.18
N PRO A 87 15.03 -0.37 -15.01
CA PRO A 87 15.67 0.58 -15.91
C PRO A 87 14.64 1.25 -16.82
N TYR A 88 14.84 2.54 -17.10
CA TYR A 88 13.94 3.31 -17.96
C TYR A 88 14.09 2.90 -19.44
N ILE A 89 12.96 2.67 -20.12
CA ILE A 89 12.89 2.33 -21.54
C ILE A 89 11.78 3.19 -22.19
N GLU A 90 12.17 4.13 -23.04
CA GLU A 90 11.31 5.22 -23.54
C GLU A 90 9.98 4.75 -24.19
N GLU A 91 10.02 3.67 -24.98
CA GLU A 91 8.88 3.21 -25.80
C GLU A 91 7.77 2.48 -25.02
N LEU A 92 8.08 1.86 -23.85
CA LEU A 92 7.14 0.98 -23.13
C LEU A 92 6.49 1.66 -21.91
N ASP A 93 7.09 2.75 -21.43
CA ASP A 93 7.01 3.17 -20.03
C ASP A 93 5.87 4.14 -19.70
N THR A 94 5.07 4.50 -20.70
CA THR A 94 4.00 5.50 -20.60
C THR A 94 2.64 5.04 -21.14
N LEU A 95 2.57 3.86 -21.77
CA LEU A 95 1.39 3.49 -22.57
C LEU A 95 0.10 3.32 -21.74
N PHE A 96 0.21 2.71 -20.55
CA PHE A 96 -0.93 2.47 -19.67
C PHE A 96 -0.66 2.95 -18.25
N SER A 97 -1.69 3.50 -17.60
CA SER A 97 -1.65 3.80 -16.17
C SER A 97 -1.80 2.51 -15.36
N PRO A 98 -1.34 2.48 -14.10
CA PRO A 98 -1.66 1.38 -13.18
C PRO A 98 -3.16 1.08 -13.13
N PHE A 99 -4.02 2.09 -13.21
CA PHE A 99 -5.47 1.88 -13.27
C PHE A 99 -5.91 1.06 -14.49
N PHE A 100 -5.45 1.39 -15.70
CA PHE A 100 -5.78 0.60 -16.88
C PHE A 100 -5.17 -0.80 -16.82
N LYS A 101 -3.93 -0.94 -16.34
CA LYS A 101 -3.30 -2.24 -16.14
C LYS A 101 -4.05 -3.11 -15.14
N ASN A 102 -4.68 -2.56 -14.11
CA ASN A 102 -5.47 -3.37 -13.16
C ASN A 102 -6.91 -3.59 -13.66
N GLY A 103 -7.50 -2.60 -14.33
CA GLY A 103 -8.85 -2.67 -14.86
C GLY A 103 -9.01 -3.61 -16.06
N ILE A 104 -8.04 -3.65 -16.98
CA ILE A 104 -8.05 -4.56 -18.15
C ILE A 104 -7.98 -6.03 -17.71
N PHE A 105 -7.28 -6.33 -16.61
CA PHE A 105 -7.17 -7.69 -16.08
C PHE A 105 -8.37 -8.09 -15.20
N SER A 106 -9.26 -7.16 -14.88
CA SER A 106 -10.45 -7.37 -14.02
C SER A 106 -11.74 -7.63 -14.82
N MET A 107 -11.65 -8.12 -16.06
CA MET A 107 -12.78 -8.34 -16.98
C MET A 107 -13.96 -9.12 -16.34
N GLY A 108 -14.89 -8.41 -15.69
CA GLY A 108 -16.09 -8.95 -15.06
C GLY A 108 -16.72 -8.06 -13.97
N GLU A 109 -15.93 -7.28 -13.19
CA GLU A 109 -16.46 -6.44 -12.10
C GLU A 109 -16.59 -4.97 -12.50
N SER A 110 -17.59 -4.27 -11.94
CA SER A 110 -17.70 -2.83 -12.12
C SER A 110 -16.59 -2.10 -11.34
N ILE A 111 -16.06 -1.00 -11.90
CA ILE A 111 -15.03 -0.17 -11.24
C ILE A 111 -15.48 0.28 -9.83
N GLY A 112 -16.79 0.49 -9.64
CA GLY A 112 -17.38 0.84 -8.36
C GLY A 112 -17.24 -0.25 -7.30
N GLU A 113 -17.49 -1.50 -7.66
CA GLU A 113 -17.33 -2.65 -6.76
C GLU A 113 -15.87 -2.87 -6.39
N PHE A 114 -14.97 -2.79 -7.39
CA PHE A 114 -13.53 -2.90 -7.15
C PHE A 114 -13.03 -1.83 -6.17
N LYS A 115 -13.45 -0.57 -6.37
CA LYS A 115 -13.17 0.54 -5.45
C LYS A 115 -13.67 0.23 -4.04
N GLN A 116 -14.94 -0.16 -3.90
CA GLN A 116 -15.55 -0.41 -2.60
C GLN A 116 -14.85 -1.52 -1.83
N ARG A 117 -14.51 -2.62 -2.52
CA ARG A 117 -13.80 -3.77 -1.92
C ARG A 117 -12.38 -3.39 -1.52
N THR A 118 -11.66 -2.68 -2.37
CA THR A 118 -10.28 -2.24 -2.08
C THR A 118 -10.25 -1.31 -0.87
N ASN A 119 -11.12 -0.30 -0.82
CA ASN A 119 -11.18 0.61 0.31
C ASN A 119 -11.58 -0.10 1.61
N ARG A 120 -12.56 -1.00 1.55
CA ARG A 120 -12.96 -1.81 2.71
C ARG A 120 -11.83 -2.72 3.20
N PHE A 121 -11.08 -3.32 2.29
CA PHE A 121 -9.93 -4.13 2.65
C PHE A 121 -8.85 -3.30 3.34
N LEU A 122 -8.50 -2.13 2.79
CA LEU A 122 -7.49 -1.24 3.37
C LEU A 122 -7.91 -0.71 4.74
N ASP A 123 -9.17 -0.32 4.91
CA ASP A 123 -9.74 0.08 6.20
C ASP A 123 -9.64 -1.05 7.23
N LYS A 124 -9.95 -2.29 6.85
CA LYS A 124 -9.75 -3.47 7.70
C LYS A 124 -8.30 -3.68 8.09
N ILE A 125 -7.36 -3.48 7.17
CA ILE A 125 -5.91 -3.59 7.45
C ILE A 125 -5.44 -2.52 8.43
N GLU A 126 -5.98 -1.30 8.37
CA GLU A 126 -5.59 -0.22 9.27
C GLU A 126 -6.26 -0.36 10.65
N ASN A 127 -7.56 -0.64 10.68
CA ASN A 127 -8.37 -0.52 11.89
C ASN A 127 -8.67 -1.87 12.59
N GLU A 128 -8.85 -2.96 11.85
CA GLU A 128 -9.23 -4.27 12.41
C GLU A 128 -8.02 -5.21 12.59
N TRP A 129 -7.07 -5.19 11.65
CA TRP A 129 -5.93 -6.11 11.62
C TRP A 129 -5.06 -6.11 12.88
N PRO A 130 -4.77 -4.98 13.55
CA PRO A 130 -3.99 -5.00 14.80
C PRO A 130 -4.62 -5.90 15.88
N THR A 131 -5.95 -5.94 15.94
CA THR A 131 -6.68 -6.82 16.88
C THR A 131 -6.69 -8.25 16.41
N ILE A 132 -6.98 -8.50 15.12
CA ILE A 132 -6.97 -9.85 14.53
C ILE A 132 -5.59 -10.50 14.66
N LYS A 133 -4.52 -9.76 14.31
CA LYS A 133 -3.13 -10.20 14.42
C LYS A 133 -2.77 -10.54 15.87
N ARG A 134 -3.18 -9.73 16.83
CA ARG A 134 -2.92 -9.97 18.26
C ARG A 134 -3.58 -11.26 18.75
N ILE A 135 -4.83 -11.52 18.36
CA ILE A 135 -5.53 -12.79 18.68
C ILE A 135 -4.77 -13.98 18.09
N ASN A 136 -4.41 -13.91 16.81
CA ASN A 136 -3.65 -14.94 16.13
C ASN A 136 -2.27 -15.18 16.79
N GLU A 137 -1.55 -14.13 17.14
CA GLU A 137 -0.25 -14.24 17.83
C GLU A 137 -0.38 -14.88 19.22
N LEU A 138 -1.42 -14.56 19.99
CA LEU A 138 -1.67 -15.20 21.28
C LEU A 138 -1.94 -16.70 21.11
N TRP A 139 -2.70 -17.08 20.08
CA TRP A 139 -2.94 -18.48 19.73
C TRP A 139 -1.65 -19.21 19.32
N PHE A 140 -0.91 -18.71 18.34
CA PHE A 140 0.30 -19.36 17.85
C PHE A 140 1.43 -19.45 18.90
N ASN A 141 1.44 -18.56 19.88
CA ASN A 141 2.37 -18.61 21.01
C ASN A 141 1.86 -19.46 22.20
N GLY A 142 0.71 -20.11 22.09
CA GLY A 142 0.11 -20.93 23.16
C GLY A 142 -0.32 -20.14 24.39
N ASN A 143 -0.56 -18.83 24.27
CA ASN A 143 -0.84 -17.96 25.41
C ASN A 143 -2.34 -17.89 25.74
N HIS A 144 -2.85 -19.00 26.28
CA HIS A 144 -4.28 -19.17 26.57
C HIS A 144 -4.75 -18.37 27.79
N ASN A 145 -3.85 -17.75 28.55
CA ASN A 145 -4.19 -16.91 29.70
C ASN A 145 -4.78 -15.55 29.30
N TYR A 146 -4.31 -14.98 28.19
CA TYR A 146 -4.77 -13.67 27.71
C TYR A 146 -5.70 -13.77 26.49
N LEU A 147 -5.63 -14.88 25.74
CA LEU A 147 -6.43 -15.09 24.53
C LEU A 147 -7.95 -14.94 24.73
N PRO A 148 -8.60 -15.54 25.77
CA PRO A 148 -10.04 -15.37 25.98
C PRO A 148 -10.44 -13.90 26.13
N LYS A 149 -9.62 -13.10 26.83
CA LYS A 149 -9.89 -11.68 27.07
C LYS A 149 -9.88 -10.87 25.77
N GLU A 150 -8.98 -11.19 24.84
CA GLU A 150 -8.94 -10.52 23.53
C GLU A 150 -10.08 -10.99 22.62
N ILE A 151 -10.42 -12.29 22.63
CA ILE A 151 -11.56 -12.82 21.88
C ILE A 151 -12.88 -12.15 22.33
N HIS A 152 -13.13 -12.06 23.65
CA HIS A 152 -14.36 -11.49 24.20
C HIS A 152 -14.49 -9.97 24.04
N ARG A 153 -13.47 -9.28 23.53
CA ARG A 153 -13.60 -7.88 23.09
C ARG A 153 -14.33 -7.76 21.75
N LEU A 154 -14.33 -8.82 20.94
CA LEU A 154 -14.94 -8.86 19.62
C LEU A 154 -16.15 -9.79 19.54
N LEU A 155 -16.06 -10.95 20.20
CA LEU A 155 -17.05 -12.01 20.13
C LEU A 155 -17.84 -12.09 21.43
N ASP A 156 -19.14 -12.33 21.30
CA ASP A 156 -20.01 -12.50 22.45
C ASP A 156 -19.62 -13.74 23.26
N LYS A 157 -19.48 -13.58 24.58
CA LYS A 157 -19.03 -14.65 25.48
C LYS A 157 -20.02 -15.80 25.59
N THR A 158 -21.32 -15.57 25.38
CA THR A 158 -22.32 -16.65 25.42
C THR A 158 -22.21 -17.54 24.19
N GLN A 159 -21.90 -16.96 23.04
CA GLN A 159 -21.70 -17.68 21.78
C GLN A 159 -20.29 -18.25 21.64
N PHE A 160 -19.28 -17.64 22.26
CA PHE A 160 -17.88 -18.06 22.24
C PHE A 160 -17.31 -18.11 23.67
N PRO A 161 -17.61 -19.16 24.45
CA PRO A 161 -17.14 -19.29 25.84
C PRO A 161 -15.62 -19.18 26.03
N ALA A 162 -14.84 -19.69 25.08
CA ALA A 162 -13.37 -19.67 25.11
C ALA A 162 -12.77 -20.30 26.39
N ASP A 163 -13.41 -21.35 26.91
CA ASP A 163 -13.07 -22.01 28.17
C ASP A 163 -12.20 -23.28 28.01
N ASN A 164 -12.04 -23.74 26.78
CA ASN A 164 -11.17 -24.86 26.41
C ASN A 164 -10.51 -24.59 25.06
N GLU A 165 -9.55 -25.42 24.69
CA GLU A 165 -8.74 -25.23 23.47
C GLU A 165 -9.56 -25.25 22.18
N LEU A 166 -10.60 -26.08 22.09
CA LEU A 166 -11.49 -26.11 20.91
C LEU A 166 -12.33 -24.84 20.80
N GLU A 167 -12.81 -24.32 21.94
CA GLU A 167 -13.55 -23.07 21.99
C GLU A 167 -12.65 -21.85 21.71
N LEU A 168 -11.37 -21.91 22.11
CA LEU A 168 -10.37 -20.91 21.72
C LEU A 168 -10.11 -20.95 20.22
N LEU A 169 -9.91 -22.13 19.64
CA LEU A 169 -9.70 -22.30 18.20
C LEU A 169 -10.89 -21.79 17.38
N ARG A 170 -12.13 -21.95 17.88
CA ARG A 170 -13.32 -21.41 17.20
C ARG A 170 -13.37 -19.88 17.17
N GLY A 171 -12.75 -19.21 18.15
CA GLY A 171 -12.76 -17.76 18.28
C GLY A 171 -11.56 -17.03 17.65
N VAL A 172 -10.60 -17.77 17.11
CA VAL A 172 -9.39 -17.28 16.41
C VAL A 172 -9.60 -17.34 14.91
#